data_AF-A0A849PYJ6-F1
#
_entry.id   AF-A0A849PYJ6-F1
#
_cell.length_a   1.000
_cell.length_b   1.000
_cell.length_c   1.000
_cell.angle_alpha   90.00
_cell.angle_beta   90.00
_cell.angle_gamma   90.00
#
_symmetry.space_group_name_H-M   'P 1'
#
loop_
_entity.id
_entity.type
_entity.pdbx_description
1 polymer ?
#
loop_
_entity_poly.entity_id
_entity_poly.type
_entity_poly.pdbx_seq_one_letter_code
_entity_poly.pdbx_strand_id
1 'polypeptide(L)'
;MLDLNNYNKTWIIILIVTAVLSTLLGSAMVIIDQNYYNGIQYLTTAIVFFATAYFINIGKIEFNSVSPNQRTQFMAGFVVIVIALGLKGIFWAVGIAVFIISIYNI
;
A
#
# COMPACT_ATOMS: atom_id res chain seq x y z
N MET A 1 16.17 17.96 -0.89
CA MET A 1 15.11 18.40 0.05
C MET A 1 13.83 17.69 -0.34
N LEU A 2 13.21 16.92 0.56
CA LEU A 2 11.92 16.27 0.30
C LEU A 2 10.87 17.38 0.24
N ASP A 3 10.40 17.70 -0.96
CA ASP A 3 9.28 18.62 -1.13
C ASP A 3 7.99 17.90 -0.74
N LEU A 4 7.66 17.98 0.55
CA LEU A 4 6.49 17.33 1.16
C LEU A 4 5.17 17.97 0.72
N ASN A 5 5.19 19.09 -0.01
CA ASN A 5 4.00 19.68 -0.61
C ASN A 5 3.53 18.93 -1.86
N ASN A 6 4.37 18.03 -2.41
CA ASN A 6 3.99 17.18 -3.53
C ASN A 6 3.46 15.83 -3.00
N TYR A 7 2.13 15.68 -3.00
CA TYR A 7 1.47 14.48 -2.49
C TYR A 7 1.91 13.22 -3.26
N ASN A 8 2.10 13.30 -4.57
CA ASN A 8 2.57 12.16 -5.37
C ASN A 8 3.92 11.68 -4.89
N LYS A 9 4.87 12.60 -4.71
CA LYS A 9 6.24 12.26 -4.29
C LYS A 9 6.25 11.63 -2.90
N THR A 10 5.48 12.20 -1.98
CA THR A 10 5.32 11.66 -0.62
C THR A 10 4.75 10.24 -0.66
N TRP A 11 3.69 10.01 -1.43
CA TRP A 11 3.05 8.70 -1.52
C TRP A 11 3.91 7.63 -2.20
N ILE A 12 4.62 7.98 -3.27
CA ILE A 12 5.58 7.08 -3.92
C ILE A 12 6.58 6.56 -2.88
N ILE A 13 7.15 7.45 -2.07
CA ILE A 13 8.15 7.07 -1.05
C ILE A 13 7.53 6.16 0.00
N ILE A 14 6.36 6.54 0.56
CA ILE A 14 5.68 5.74 1.58
C ILE A 14 5.37 4.34 1.04
N LEU A 15 4.78 4.24 -0.14
CA LEU A 15 4.42 2.97 -0.77
C LEU A 15 5.65 2.09 -1.04
N ILE A 16 6.73 2.65 -1.57
CA ILE A 16 7.97 1.90 -1.84
C ILE A 16 8.56 1.37 -0.53
N VAL A 17 8.68 2.21 0.50
CA VAL A 17 9.24 1.79 1.79
C VAL A 17 8.40 0.68 2.41
N THR A 18 7.08 0.84 2.44
CA THR A 18 6.18 -0.19 2.99
C THR A 18 6.17 -1.47 2.15
N ALA A 19 6.28 -1.37 0.82
CA ALA A 19 6.38 -2.53 -0.06
C ALA A 19 7.66 -3.32 0.20
N VAL A 20 8.81 -2.65 0.31
CA VAL A 20 10.10 -3.29 0.63
C VAL A 20 10.02 -4.02 1.96
N LEU A 21 9.51 -3.38 3.02
CA LEU A 21 9.33 -4.00 4.32
C LEU A 21 8.39 -5.22 4.26
N SER A 22 7.29 -5.09 3.52
CA SER A 22 6.33 -6.19 3.32
C SER A 22 6.95 -7.36 2.55
N THR A 23 7.79 -7.10 1.55
CA THR A 23 8.53 -8.14 0.83
C THR A 23 9.47 -8.88 1.76
N LEU A 24 10.23 -8.16 2.60
CA LEU A 24 11.16 -8.77 3.55
C LEU A 24 10.43 -9.65 4.57
N LEU A 25 9.37 -9.12 5.19
CA LEU A 25 8.55 -9.88 6.14
C LEU A 25 7.85 -11.07 5.49
N GLY A 26 7.24 -10.87 4.32
CA GLY A 26 6.56 -11.93 3.58
C GLY A 26 7.51 -13.05 3.17
N SER A 27 8.71 -12.70 2.69
CA SER A 27 9.74 -13.67 2.32
C SER A 27 10.25 -14.46 3.52
N ALA A 28 10.50 -13.77 4.65
CA ALA A 28 10.89 -14.44 5.90
C ALA A 28 9.80 -15.41 6.37
N MET A 29 8.53 -15.00 6.36
CA MET A 29 7.41 -15.85 6.76
C MET A 29 7.26 -17.09 5.87
N VAL A 30 7.49 -16.96 4.56
CA VAL A 30 7.37 -18.09 3.61
C VAL A 30 8.57 -19.04 3.72
N ILE A 31 9.79 -18.50 3.79
CA ILE A 31 11.04 -19.28 3.68
C ILE A 31 11.47 -19.85 5.04
N ILE A 32 11.38 -19.04 6.10
CA ILE A 32 11.91 -19.36 7.43
C ILE A 32 10.79 -19.92 8.32
N ASP A 33 9.69 -19.17 8.46
CA ASP A 33 8.64 -19.50 9.44
C ASP A 33 7.61 -20.51 8.92
N GLN A 34 7.61 -20.80 7.61
CA GLN A 34 6.62 -21.64 6.91
C GLN A 34 5.17 -21.18 7.12
N ASN A 35 4.96 -19.91 7.47
CA ASN A 35 3.65 -19.30 7.60
C ASN A 35 3.19 -18.74 6.24
N TYR A 36 2.83 -19.65 5.35
CA TYR A 36 2.50 -19.32 3.96
C TYR A 36 1.33 -18.37 3.84
N TYR A 37 0.28 -18.54 4.67
CA TYR A 37 -0.91 -17.70 4.57
C TYR A 37 -0.60 -16.23 4.82
N ASN A 38 0.02 -15.91 5.95
CA ASN A 38 0.40 -14.53 6.26
C ASN A 38 1.50 -14.03 5.33
N GLY A 39 2.48 -14.89 5.01
CA GLY A 39 3.56 -14.55 4.08
C GLY A 39 3.05 -14.11 2.71
N ILE A 40 2.10 -14.85 2.13
CA ILE A 40 1.47 -14.51 0.85
C ILE A 40 0.68 -13.20 0.94
N GLN A 41 0.01 -12.90 2.05
CA GLN A 41 -0.68 -11.63 2.24
C GLN A 41 0.29 -10.44 2.23
N TYR A 42 1.43 -10.56 2.92
CA TYR A 42 2.49 -9.55 2.90
C TYR A 42 3.07 -9.36 1.48
N LEU A 43 3.36 -10.46 0.77
CA LEU A 43 3.90 -10.40 -0.59
C LEU A 43 2.90 -9.80 -1.58
N THR A 44 1.63 -10.18 -1.48
CA THR A 44 0.55 -9.62 -2.31
C THR A 44 0.40 -8.12 -2.06
N THR A 45 0.45 -7.69 -0.80
CA THR A 45 0.42 -6.27 -0.43
C THR A 45 1.61 -5.51 -1.01
N ALA A 46 2.81 -6.09 -0.96
CA ALA A 46 4.00 -5.49 -1.54
C ALA A 46 3.83 -5.24 -3.06
N ILE A 47 3.29 -6.22 -3.79
CA ILE A 47 2.99 -6.08 -5.23
C ILE A 47 2.02 -4.93 -5.47
N VAL A 48 0.92 -4.87 -4.70
CA VAL A 48 -0.08 -3.81 -4.83
C VAL A 48 0.55 -2.43 -4.58
N PHE A 49 1.40 -2.29 -3.57
CA PHE A 49 2.06 -1.02 -3.26
C PHE A 49 3.11 -0.62 -4.30
N PHE A 50 3.92 -1.56 -4.80
CA PHE A 50 4.84 -1.28 -5.91
C PHE A 50 4.08 -0.85 -7.18
N ALA A 51 3.01 -1.56 -7.53
CA ALA A 51 2.18 -1.23 -8.69
C ALA A 51 1.56 0.17 -8.56
N THR A 52 1.04 0.49 -7.37
CA THR A 52 0.46 1.81 -7.10
C THR A 52 1.52 2.91 -7.18
N ALA A 53 2.69 2.73 -6.57
CA ALA A 53 3.80 3.68 -6.68
C ALA A 53 4.24 3.91 -8.12
N TYR A 54 4.29 2.83 -8.92
CA TYR A 54 4.58 2.91 -10.35
C TYR A 54 3.52 3.73 -11.10
N PHE A 55 2.23 3.49 -10.85
CA PHE A 55 1.14 4.24 -11.49
C PHE A 55 1.15 5.73 -11.14
N ILE A 56 1.50 6.09 -9.90
CA ILE A 56 1.70 7.50 -9.52
C ILE A 56 2.88 8.09 -10.29
N ASN A 57 4.00 7.37 -10.35
CA ASN A 57 5.23 7.85 -11.00
C ASN A 57 5.05 8.12 -12.50
N ILE A 58 4.22 7.34 -13.19
CA ILE A 58 3.90 7.57 -14.62
C ILE A 58 2.71 8.51 -14.84
N GLY A 59 2.17 9.14 -13.77
CA GLY A 59 1.08 10.10 -13.85
C GLY A 59 -0.30 9.50 -14.11
N LYS A 60 -0.50 8.19 -13.93
CA LYS A 60 -1.83 7.56 -14.01
C LYS A 60 -2.67 7.77 -12.74
N ILE A 61 -2.02 8.11 -11.63
CA ILE A 61 -2.67 8.47 -10.36
C ILE A 61 -2.08 9.83 -9.95
N GLU A 62 -2.91 10.88 -9.89
CA GLU A 62 -2.47 12.25 -9.60
C GLU A 62 -3.14 12.77 -8.32
N PHE A 63 -2.43 12.70 -7.19
CA PHE A 63 -2.95 13.10 -5.88
C PHE A 63 -3.05 14.62 -5.70
N ASN A 64 -2.30 15.41 -6.48
CA ASN A 64 -2.29 16.85 -6.31
C ASN A 64 -3.57 17.51 -6.86
N SER A 65 -4.25 16.89 -7.84
CA SER A 65 -5.45 17.43 -8.48
C SER A 65 -6.77 16.96 -7.87
N VAL A 66 -6.74 15.96 -6.99
CA VAL A 66 -7.94 15.36 -6.40
C VAL A 66 -8.39 16.01 -5.10
N SER A 67 -9.67 15.84 -4.79
CA SER A 67 -10.29 16.40 -3.59
C SER A 67 -9.64 15.84 -2.30
N PRO A 68 -9.69 16.58 -1.18
CA PRO A 68 -9.24 16.08 0.11
C PRO A 68 -9.91 14.75 0.50
N ASN A 69 -11.21 14.59 0.20
CA ASN A 69 -11.95 13.37 0.51
C ASN A 69 -11.38 12.13 -0.22
N GLN A 70 -11.05 12.25 -1.51
CA GLN A 70 -10.43 11.15 -2.27
C GLN A 70 -9.05 10.79 -1.69
N ARG A 71 -8.25 11.79 -1.32
CA ARG A 71 -6.96 11.57 -0.65
C ARG A 71 -7.12 10.86 0.70
N THR A 72 -8.13 11.24 1.48
CA THR A 72 -8.43 10.60 2.77
C THR A 72 -8.90 9.16 2.60
N GLN A 73 -9.68 8.84 1.57
CA GLN A 73 -10.08 7.45 1.28
C GLN A 73 -8.87 6.57 0.99
N PHE A 74 -7.91 7.07 0.20
CA PHE A 74 -6.66 6.38 -0.08
C PHE A 74 -5.81 6.16 1.18
N MET A 75 -5.66 7.20 2.00
CA MET A 75 -5.00 7.11 3.31
C MET A 75 -5.65 6.05 4.20
N ALA A 76 -6.97 6.05 4.30
CA ALA A 76 -7.71 5.10 5.12
C ALA A 76 -7.51 3.66 4.63
N GLY A 77 -7.60 3.41 3.33
CA GLY A 77 -7.34 2.10 2.75
C GLY A 77 -5.93 1.59 3.07
N PHE A 78 -4.91 2.45 2.90
CA PHE A 78 -3.53 2.12 3.25
C PHE A 78 -3.38 1.75 4.73
N VAL A 79 -3.90 2.58 5.63
CA VAL A 79 -3.81 2.36 7.08
C VAL A 79 -4.50 1.05 7.49
N VAL A 80 -5.70 0.77 6.96
CA VAL A 80 -6.43 -0.46 7.25
C VAL A 80 -5.63 -1.69 6.80
N ILE A 81 -5.01 -1.67 5.62
CA ILE A 81 -4.15 -2.78 5.15
C ILE A 81 -2.99 -3.02 6.12
N VAL A 82 -2.26 -1.96 6.46
CA VAL A 82 -1.05 -2.08 7.30
C VAL A 82 -1.39 -2.60 8.69
N ILE A 83 -2.48 -2.11 9.30
CA ILE A 83 -2.97 -2.60 10.59
C ILE A 83 -3.44 -4.05 10.48
N ALA A 84 -4.21 -4.40 9.44
CA ALA A 84 -4.71 -5.75 9.23
C ALA A 84 -3.58 -6.78 9.11
N LEU A 85 -2.50 -6.44 8.38
CA LEU A 85 -1.31 -7.28 8.30
C LEU A 85 -0.64 -7.47 9.67
N GLY A 86 -0.52 -6.41 10.46
CA GLY A 86 -0.02 -6.47 11.84
C GLY A 86 -0.87 -7.36 12.77
N LEU A 87 -2.16 -7.49 12.48
CA LEU A 87 -3.11 -8.34 13.20
C LEU A 87 -3.28 -9.74 12.55
N LYS A 88 -2.20 -10.30 11.99
CA LYS A 88 -2.18 -11.63 11.35
C LYS A 88 -3.19 -11.77 10.20
N GLY A 89 -3.41 -10.70 9.43
CA GLY A 89 -4.23 -10.75 8.23
C GLY A 89 -5.73 -10.60 8.47
N ILE A 90 -6.18 -10.36 9.70
CA ILE A 90 -7.59 -10.15 10.01
C ILE A 90 -8.07 -8.87 9.29
N PHE A 91 -9.11 -9.01 8.47
CA PHE A 91 -9.64 -7.95 7.57
C PHE A 91 -8.70 -7.47 6.45
N TRP A 92 -7.61 -8.19 6.17
CA TRP A 92 -6.65 -7.80 5.12
C TRP A 92 -7.29 -7.60 3.75
N ALA A 93 -8.14 -8.53 3.32
CA ALA A 93 -8.83 -8.43 2.03
C ALA A 93 -9.77 -7.22 1.94
N VAL A 94 -10.39 -6.83 3.06
CA VAL A 94 -11.23 -5.61 3.13
C VAL A 94 -10.36 -4.37 2.96
N GLY A 95 -9.20 -4.31 3.63
CA GLY A 95 -8.24 -3.23 3.45
C GLY A 95 -7.80 -3.10 1.99
N ILE A 96 -7.44 -4.21 1.35
CA ILE A 96 -7.04 -4.25 -0.06
C ILE A 96 -8.17 -3.73 -0.96
N ALA A 97 -9.41 -4.18 -0.74
CA ALA A 97 -10.56 -3.73 -1.51
C ALA A 97 -10.78 -2.21 -1.37
N VAL A 98 -10.76 -1.68 -0.14
CA VAL A 98 -10.93 -0.24 0.12
C VAL A 98 -9.82 0.57 -0.55
N PHE A 99 -8.58 0.10 -0.46
CA PHE A 99 -7.43 0.76 -1.09
C PHE A 99 -7.54 0.77 -2.61
N ILE A 100 -7.87 -0.37 -3.23
CA ILE A 100 -8.03 -0.46 -4.69
C ILE A 100 -9.19 0.43 -5.15
N ILE A 101 -10.34 0.41 -4.47
CA ILE A 101 -11.48 1.29 -4.78
C ILE A 101 -11.09 2.77 -4.69
N SER A 102 -10.28 3.14 -3.69
CA SER A 102 -9.82 4.52 -3.56
C SER A 102 -8.93 4.96 -4.71
N ILE A 103 -8.12 4.04 -5.29
CA ILE A 103 -7.31 4.31 -6.47
C ILE A 103 -8.20 4.57 -7.69
N TYR A 104 -9.27 3.79 -7.89
CA TYR A 104 -10.22 4.03 -8.98
C TYR A 104 -10.97 5.36 -8.86
N ASN A 105 -11.10 5.88 -7.64
CA ASN A 105 -11.75 7.15 -7.37
C ASN A 105 -10.81 8.35 -7.52
N ILE A 106 -9.52 8.14 -7.81
CA ILE A 106 -8.51 9.18 -8.05
C ILE A 106 -8.32 9.35 -9.56
#